data_AF-V2Y182-F1
#
_entry.id   AF-V2Y182-F1
#
_cell.length_a   1.000
_cell.length_b   1.000
_cell.length_c   1.000
_cell.angle_alpha   90.00
_cell.angle_beta   90.00
_cell.angle_gamma   90.00
#
_symmetry.space_group_name_H-M   'P 1'
#
loop_
_entity.id
_entity.type
_entity.pdbx_description
1 polymer ?
#
loop_
_entity_poly.entity_id
_entity_poly.type
_entity_poly.pdbx_seq_one_letter_code
_entity_poly.pdbx_strand_id
1 'polypeptide(L)'
;MGQCHQVFLIADSFLIPTPGLWCYGHLPLSGSRRFLNLLKNPDNAEILRDELRRAQEKYGRQGEAPHVQPLGFPYAHYLLAQARNTDLDNPNYAYASGVGLENTVVSPDEVCFDYDNDDGITVIDVTDPTNPAFCHVIEDEPFTPEQYVRRYYPVPSKERMTVLEDDPDEGIRLLSRDVLAEVWPEEFPGGKTLQEEVLVEEPTPRAAALPPLADLTIGPSVDQCLLQNDWSGLEPFFEMPDKAERIKEALFFKDPFPDAGITPLTKMLPHELKKNNAVKLNGQQSLVPKLIVDLVTTFPNIPCIDLLDTNITDEQLLEICSKQPEALYKFHTIVHPALLVLVPTKPNLPVPPWFFLAFPPCLPCIILPPPSTRPLKTTDTGSIAQYLVFR
;
A
#
# COMPACT_ATOMS: atom_id res chain seq x y z
N MET A 1 11.84 -33.61 -0.61
CA MET A 1 10.78 -32.74 -1.17
C MET A 1 10.40 -31.81 -0.05
N GLY A 2 10.61 -30.51 -0.24
CA GLY A 2 10.13 -29.53 0.72
C GLY A 2 8.64 -29.33 0.47
N GLN A 3 7.91 -29.08 1.54
CA GLN A 3 6.51 -28.73 1.50
C GLN A 3 6.34 -27.30 0.98
N CYS A 4 5.48 -27.08 -0.01
CA CYS A 4 5.17 -25.74 -0.53
C CYS A 4 3.73 -25.37 -0.26
N HIS A 5 3.52 -24.12 0.18
CA HIS A 5 2.19 -23.55 0.33
C HIS A 5 2.16 -22.18 -0.33
N GLN A 6 1.27 -22.03 -1.30
CA GLN A 6 1.18 -20.79 -2.08
C GLN A 6 0.16 -19.83 -1.48
N VAL A 7 0.26 -18.57 -1.88
CA VAL A 7 -0.74 -17.56 -1.57
C VAL A 7 -1.30 -17.03 -2.89
N PHE A 8 -2.55 -16.59 -2.89
CA PHE A 8 -3.15 -15.87 -4.00
C PHE A 8 -3.90 -14.69 -3.41
N LEU A 9 -3.77 -13.51 -4.02
CA LEU A 9 -4.70 -12.42 -3.71
C LEU A 9 -5.70 -12.28 -4.85
N ILE A 10 -6.97 -12.06 -4.51
CA ILE A 10 -8.05 -11.81 -5.46
C ILE A 10 -8.49 -10.35 -5.30
N ALA A 11 -8.73 -9.65 -6.40
CA ALA A 11 -9.40 -8.35 -6.40
C ALA A 11 -10.33 -8.27 -7.61
N ASP A 12 -11.64 -8.06 -7.42
CA ASP A 12 -12.64 -7.95 -8.52
C ASP A 12 -12.49 -9.05 -9.59
N SER A 13 -12.27 -10.30 -9.14
CA SER A 13 -12.09 -11.49 -9.98
C SER A 13 -10.80 -11.52 -10.82
N PHE A 14 -9.87 -10.61 -10.55
CA PHE A 14 -8.48 -10.68 -11.01
C PHE A 14 -7.62 -11.43 -10.00
N LEU A 15 -6.64 -12.19 -10.51
CA LEU A 15 -5.61 -12.81 -9.70
C LEU A 15 -4.40 -11.89 -9.60
N ILE A 16 -4.02 -11.59 -8.36
CA ILE A 16 -2.75 -10.96 -8.08
C ILE A 16 -1.75 -12.11 -7.86
N PRO A 17 -0.73 -12.19 -8.73
CA PRO A 17 0.30 -13.20 -8.62
C PRO A 17 1.04 -13.08 -7.29
N THR A 18 1.47 -14.16 -6.66
CA THR A 18 2.19 -14.04 -5.39
C THR A 18 3.45 -14.87 -5.34
N PRO A 19 4.42 -14.47 -4.47
CA PRO A 19 5.57 -15.30 -4.15
C PRO A 19 5.18 -16.68 -3.61
N GLY A 20 5.54 -17.73 -4.34
CA GLY A 20 5.60 -19.09 -3.79
C GLY A 20 6.61 -19.16 -2.64
N LEU A 21 6.16 -19.59 -1.47
CA LEU A 21 7.00 -19.68 -0.27
C LEU A 21 6.93 -21.07 0.35
N TRP A 22 8.07 -21.54 0.82
CA TRP A 22 8.21 -22.79 1.56
C TRP A 22 7.66 -22.59 2.98
N CYS A 23 6.36 -22.72 3.14
CA CYS A 23 5.68 -22.61 4.43
C CYS A 23 4.68 -23.74 4.61
N TYR A 24 4.50 -24.20 5.85
CA TYR A 24 3.62 -25.32 6.21
C TYR A 24 3.15 -25.19 7.66
N GLY A 25 2.18 -26.01 8.06
CA GLY A 25 1.65 -26.02 9.41
C GLY A 25 1.05 -24.67 9.79
N HIS A 26 1.53 -24.03 10.86
CA HIS A 26 1.02 -22.72 11.31
C HIS A 26 1.52 -21.51 10.52
N LEU A 27 2.61 -21.66 9.75
CA LEU A 27 3.26 -20.52 9.10
C LEU A 27 2.34 -19.80 8.09
N PRO A 28 1.55 -20.51 7.26
CA PRO A 28 0.60 -19.83 6.38
C PRO A 28 -0.43 -19.00 7.13
N LEU A 29 -0.97 -19.52 8.23
CA LEU A 29 -1.94 -18.81 9.06
C LEU A 29 -1.31 -17.55 9.69
N SER A 30 -0.12 -17.65 10.28
CA SER A 30 0.59 -16.49 10.85
C SER A 30 0.87 -15.43 9.79
N GLY A 31 1.28 -15.85 8.58
CA GLY A 31 1.51 -14.95 7.46
C GLY A 31 0.24 -14.24 6.99
N SER A 32 -0.87 -14.96 6.87
CA SER A 32 -2.17 -14.37 6.53
C SER A 32 -2.62 -13.36 7.59
N ARG A 33 -2.53 -13.72 8.87
CA ARG A 33 -2.88 -12.82 9.99
C ARG A 33 -2.05 -11.54 9.97
N ARG A 34 -0.74 -11.63 9.73
CA ARG A 34 0.13 -10.46 9.59
C ARG A 34 -0.28 -9.58 8.40
N PHE A 35 -0.59 -10.18 7.25
CA PHE A 35 -1.05 -9.45 6.08
C PHE A 35 -2.38 -8.72 6.36
N LEU A 36 -3.35 -9.41 6.95
CA LEU A 36 -4.64 -8.84 7.32
C LEU A 36 -4.47 -7.70 8.35
N ASN A 37 -3.54 -7.81 9.29
CA ASN A 37 -3.20 -6.73 10.21
C ASN A 37 -2.53 -5.54 9.51
N LEU A 38 -1.71 -5.76 8.48
CA LEU A 38 -1.17 -4.68 7.66
C LEU A 38 -2.28 -3.91 6.93
N LEU A 39 -3.33 -4.60 6.49
CA LEU A 39 -4.49 -3.98 5.84
C LEU A 39 -5.37 -3.17 6.80
N LYS A 40 -5.34 -3.45 8.11
CA LYS A 40 -6.03 -2.61 9.12
C LYS A 40 -5.44 -1.21 9.23
N ASN A 41 -4.22 -0.97 8.74
CA ASN A 41 -3.68 0.37 8.64
C ASN A 41 -4.37 1.11 7.48
N PRO A 42 -5.05 2.25 7.74
CA PRO A 42 -5.81 2.96 6.71
C PRO A 42 -4.95 3.46 5.55
N ASP A 43 -3.68 3.80 5.80
CA ASP A 43 -2.77 4.29 4.75
C ASP A 43 -2.41 3.14 3.80
N ASN A 44 -2.12 1.94 4.35
CA ASN A 44 -1.86 0.75 3.53
C ASN A 44 -3.09 0.36 2.71
N ALA A 45 -4.28 0.42 3.34
CA ALA A 45 -5.53 0.13 2.65
C ALA A 45 -5.80 1.12 1.51
N GLU A 46 -5.50 2.41 1.70
CA GLU A 46 -5.70 3.44 0.68
C GLU A 46 -4.71 3.30 -0.49
N ILE A 47 -3.43 3.03 -0.21
CA ILE A 47 -2.44 2.77 -1.26
C ILE A 47 -2.82 1.52 -2.08
N LEU A 48 -3.25 0.45 -1.41
CA LEU A 48 -3.70 -0.76 -2.09
C LEU A 48 -4.97 -0.48 -2.92
N ARG A 49 -5.94 0.26 -2.38
CA ARG A 49 -7.16 0.64 -3.11
C ARG A 49 -6.85 1.47 -4.35
N ASP A 50 -5.91 2.41 -4.27
CA ASP A 50 -5.42 3.19 -5.41
C ASP A 50 -4.73 2.29 -6.45
N GLU A 51 -3.92 1.32 -6.02
CA GLU A 51 -3.32 0.32 -6.91
C GLU A 51 -4.37 -0.54 -7.62
N LEU A 52 -5.39 -1.03 -6.90
CA LEU A 52 -6.51 -1.79 -7.47
C LEU A 52 -7.32 -0.95 -8.47
N ARG A 53 -7.62 0.32 -8.13
CA ARG A 53 -8.35 1.24 -9.02
C ARG A 53 -7.61 1.47 -10.35
N ARG A 54 -6.28 1.58 -10.32
CA ARG A 54 -5.46 1.70 -11.55
C ARG A 54 -5.42 0.42 -12.38
N ALA A 55 -5.63 -0.73 -11.75
CA ALA A 55 -5.69 -2.02 -12.42
C ALA A 55 -7.09 -2.29 -13.01
N GLN A 56 -8.13 -1.71 -12.42
CA GLN A 56 -9.50 -1.77 -12.93
C GLN A 56 -9.52 -1.26 -14.38
N GLU A 57 -10.22 -2.00 -15.26
CA GLU A 57 -10.30 -1.76 -16.71
C GLU A 57 -9.01 -2.00 -17.51
N LYS A 58 -7.86 -2.18 -16.86
CA LYS A 58 -6.58 -2.42 -17.55
C LYS A 58 -6.34 -3.89 -17.88
N TYR A 59 -6.88 -4.80 -17.07
CA TYR A 59 -6.65 -6.22 -17.21
C TYR A 59 -7.97 -6.99 -17.42
N GLY A 60 -7.88 -8.12 -18.12
CA GLY A 60 -8.96 -9.09 -18.28
C GLY A 60 -9.00 -10.07 -17.11
N ARG A 61 -10.03 -10.91 -17.06
CA ARG A 61 -10.13 -12.02 -16.10
C ARG A 61 -8.99 -13.03 -16.33
N GLN A 62 -8.83 -13.99 -15.42
CA GLN A 62 -7.84 -15.06 -15.60
C GLN A 62 -7.96 -15.70 -16.99
N GLY A 63 -6.86 -15.77 -17.73
CA GLY A 63 -6.82 -16.32 -19.09
C GLY A 63 -7.35 -15.39 -20.19
N GLU A 64 -7.87 -14.21 -19.85
CA GLU A 64 -8.38 -13.22 -20.80
C GLU A 64 -7.39 -12.05 -20.98
N ALA A 65 -7.30 -11.54 -22.20
CA ALA A 65 -6.49 -10.35 -22.49
C ALA A 65 -7.24 -9.05 -22.09
N PRO A 66 -6.55 -8.01 -21.59
CA PRO A 66 -5.10 -7.94 -21.36
C PRO A 66 -4.68 -8.70 -20.09
N HIS A 67 -3.64 -9.54 -20.18
CA HIS A 67 -3.16 -10.30 -19.04
C HIS A 67 -2.55 -9.40 -17.96
N VAL A 68 -2.78 -9.77 -16.70
CA VAL A 68 -2.11 -9.15 -15.54
C VAL A 68 -0.62 -9.47 -15.62
N GLN A 69 0.23 -8.45 -15.47
CA GLN A 69 1.67 -8.66 -15.43
C GLN A 69 2.09 -9.29 -14.09
N PRO A 70 3.11 -10.16 -14.04
CA PRO A 70 3.60 -10.77 -12.80
C PRO A 70 3.90 -9.75 -11.68
N LEU A 71 4.32 -8.52 -12.00
CA LEU A 71 4.54 -7.45 -11.03
C LEU A 71 3.55 -6.29 -11.20
N GLY A 72 2.31 -6.61 -11.59
CA GLY A 72 1.24 -5.63 -11.83
C GLY A 72 0.74 -4.90 -10.58
N PHE A 73 0.99 -5.47 -9.40
CA PHE A 73 0.55 -4.98 -8.08
C PHE A 73 1.73 -4.88 -7.09
N PRO A 74 2.72 -4.01 -7.36
CA PRO A 74 3.93 -3.88 -6.56
C PRO A 74 3.68 -3.65 -5.06
N TYR A 75 2.67 -2.87 -4.71
CA TYR A 75 2.35 -2.56 -3.31
C TYR A 75 1.69 -3.75 -2.60
N ALA A 76 0.75 -4.42 -3.25
CA ALA A 76 0.18 -5.67 -2.73
C ALA A 76 1.28 -6.72 -2.47
N HIS A 77 2.20 -6.91 -3.43
CA HIS A 77 3.34 -7.82 -3.27
C HIS A 77 4.26 -7.40 -2.13
N TYR A 78 4.50 -6.09 -1.98
CA TYR A 78 5.30 -5.55 -0.89
C TYR A 78 4.70 -5.85 0.49
N LEU A 79 3.38 -5.64 0.67
CA LEU A 79 2.69 -5.98 1.91
C LEU A 79 2.73 -7.49 2.19
N LEU A 80 2.55 -8.31 1.15
CA LEU A 80 2.59 -9.76 1.29
C LEU A 80 4.00 -10.26 1.63
N ALA A 81 5.03 -9.71 1.00
CA ALA A 81 6.42 -9.98 1.33
C ALA A 81 6.72 -9.63 2.79
N GLN A 82 6.27 -8.46 3.28
CA GLN A 82 6.46 -8.10 4.68
C GLN A 82 5.81 -9.11 5.63
N ALA A 83 4.57 -9.50 5.33
CA ALA A 83 3.81 -10.42 6.17
C ALA A 83 4.39 -11.83 6.20
N ARG A 84 5.00 -12.28 5.11
CA ARG A 84 5.41 -13.68 4.91
C ARG A 84 6.91 -13.91 5.04
N ASN A 85 7.74 -12.96 4.63
CA ASN A 85 9.20 -13.13 4.67
C ASN A 85 9.80 -12.72 6.01
N THR A 86 9.05 -12.02 6.88
CA THR A 86 9.56 -11.59 8.18
C THR A 86 8.85 -12.35 9.30
N ASP A 87 9.60 -13.19 10.02
CA ASP A 87 9.14 -13.75 11.29
C ASP A 87 9.46 -12.75 12.40
N LEU A 88 8.41 -12.11 12.93
CA LEU A 88 8.47 -11.18 14.06
C LEU A 88 7.97 -11.82 15.36
N ASP A 89 7.53 -13.08 15.31
CA ASP A 89 6.91 -13.75 16.45
C ASP A 89 7.95 -14.02 17.56
N ASN A 90 9.25 -14.03 17.20
CA ASN A 90 10.36 -14.08 18.15
C ASN A 90 11.20 -12.79 18.10
N PRO A 91 11.05 -11.85 19.05
CA PRO A 91 11.79 -10.59 19.04
C PRO A 91 13.30 -10.77 19.22
N ASN A 92 13.75 -11.92 19.75
CA ASN A 92 15.18 -12.23 19.91
C ASN A 92 15.79 -12.84 18.64
N TYR A 93 14.97 -13.21 17.66
CA TYR A 93 15.40 -13.93 16.47
C TYR A 93 14.55 -13.55 15.25
N ALA A 94 14.43 -12.25 14.99
CA ALA A 94 13.77 -11.76 13.80
C ALA A 94 14.46 -12.37 12.56
N TYR A 95 13.72 -13.18 11.81
CA TYR A 95 14.23 -13.88 10.63
C TYR A 95 13.59 -13.30 9.39
N ALA A 96 14.42 -12.92 8.42
CA ALA A 96 13.99 -12.60 7.07
C ALA A 96 14.46 -13.73 6.13
N SER A 97 13.54 -14.35 5.38
CA SER A 97 13.86 -15.45 4.46
C SER A 97 14.87 -15.05 3.37
N GLY A 98 15.01 -13.74 3.11
CA GLY A 98 15.97 -13.19 2.15
C GLY A 98 15.65 -13.50 0.68
N VAL A 99 14.51 -14.14 0.40
CA VAL A 99 14.09 -14.48 -0.95
C VAL A 99 13.41 -13.26 -1.58
N GLY A 100 13.98 -12.76 -2.68
CA GLY A 100 13.39 -11.69 -3.48
C GLY A 100 12.06 -12.10 -4.10
N LEU A 101 11.16 -11.13 -4.28
CA LEU A 101 9.85 -11.33 -4.90
C LEU A 101 9.97 -11.77 -6.36
N GLU A 102 11.01 -11.33 -7.07
CA GLU A 102 11.12 -11.47 -8.52
C GLU A 102 11.16 -12.92 -9.02
N ASN A 103 11.64 -13.86 -8.21
CA ASN A 103 11.78 -15.27 -8.60
C ASN A 103 10.65 -16.16 -8.06
N THR A 104 9.73 -15.60 -7.29
CA THR A 104 8.71 -16.37 -6.58
C THR A 104 7.31 -16.09 -7.08
N VAL A 105 7.10 -14.96 -7.74
CA VAL A 105 5.81 -14.55 -8.30
C VAL A 105 5.38 -15.50 -9.43
N VAL A 106 4.29 -16.20 -9.18
CA VAL A 106 3.56 -17.09 -10.12
C VAL A 106 2.81 -16.27 -11.16
N SER A 107 2.64 -16.73 -12.41
CA SER A 107 1.79 -16.01 -13.37
C SER A 107 0.31 -16.06 -12.92
N PRO A 108 -0.46 -14.95 -13.02
CA PRO A 108 -1.87 -14.96 -12.66
C PRO A 108 -2.73 -15.82 -13.59
N ASP A 109 -2.26 -16.12 -14.80
CA ASP A 109 -2.93 -17.00 -15.76
C ASP A 109 -2.64 -18.49 -15.52
N GLU A 110 -1.78 -18.83 -14.57
CA GLU A 110 -1.48 -20.22 -14.22
C GLU A 110 -2.50 -20.75 -13.21
N VAL A 111 -2.77 -22.05 -13.26
CA VAL A 111 -3.72 -22.71 -12.36
C VAL A 111 -3.13 -22.82 -10.96
N CYS A 112 -3.98 -22.79 -9.93
CA CYS A 112 -3.50 -22.68 -8.56
C CYS A 112 -2.87 -23.97 -8.02
N PHE A 113 -3.07 -25.15 -8.65
CA PHE A 113 -2.50 -26.43 -8.23
C PHE A 113 -1.40 -27.04 -9.14
N ASP A 114 -0.93 -26.33 -10.17
CA ASP A 114 0.12 -26.86 -11.08
C ASP A 114 1.55 -26.76 -10.52
N TYR A 115 1.69 -26.20 -9.33
CA TYR A 115 2.96 -26.09 -8.62
C TYR A 115 3.12 -27.24 -7.64
N ASP A 116 4.31 -27.50 -7.11
CA ASP A 116 4.53 -28.55 -6.08
C ASP A 116 3.88 -28.16 -4.72
N ASN A 117 2.64 -27.69 -4.70
CA ASN A 117 1.88 -27.21 -3.55
C ASN A 117 1.13 -28.34 -2.84
N ASP A 118 1.91 -29.29 -2.35
CA ASP A 118 1.45 -30.45 -1.58
C ASP A 118 0.78 -30.09 -0.25
N ASP A 119 0.96 -28.85 0.23
CA ASP A 119 0.40 -28.32 1.47
C ASP A 119 -0.79 -27.35 1.26
N GLY A 120 -1.30 -27.26 0.04
CA GLY A 120 -2.42 -26.42 -0.32
C GLY A 120 -2.06 -24.95 -0.51
N ILE A 121 -3.09 -24.09 -0.50
CA ILE A 121 -2.95 -22.67 -0.83
C ILE A 121 -3.71 -21.79 0.17
N THR A 122 -3.30 -20.53 0.31
CA THR A 122 -4.06 -19.47 0.98
C THR A 122 -4.62 -18.55 -0.10
N VAL A 123 -5.91 -18.23 -0.03
CA VAL A 123 -6.53 -17.25 -0.93
C VAL A 123 -7.03 -16.08 -0.09
N ILE A 124 -6.66 -14.85 -0.44
CA ILE A 124 -7.07 -13.61 0.25
C ILE A 124 -7.74 -12.68 -0.75
N ASP A 125 -9.01 -12.41 -0.58
CA ASP A 125 -9.75 -11.41 -1.34
C ASP A 125 -9.53 -10.03 -0.71
N VAL A 126 -8.89 -9.16 -1.49
CA VAL A 126 -8.54 -7.77 -1.16
C VAL A 126 -9.35 -6.78 -1.99
N THR A 127 -10.45 -7.21 -2.63
CA THR A 127 -11.35 -6.33 -3.39
C THR A 127 -11.75 -5.10 -2.58
N ASP A 128 -12.12 -5.30 -1.31
CA ASP A 128 -12.17 -4.24 -0.31
C ASP A 128 -11.06 -4.45 0.74
N PRO A 129 -9.95 -3.71 0.65
CA PRO A 129 -8.84 -3.83 1.61
C PRO A 129 -9.25 -3.57 3.06
N THR A 130 -10.36 -2.86 3.31
CA THR A 130 -10.86 -2.59 4.66
C THR A 130 -11.77 -3.68 5.22
N ASN A 131 -12.22 -4.61 4.36
CA ASN A 131 -13.03 -5.75 4.72
C ASN A 131 -12.58 -7.02 3.96
N PRO A 132 -11.32 -7.46 4.14
CA PRO A 132 -10.78 -8.57 3.39
C PRO A 132 -11.46 -9.89 3.77
N ALA A 133 -11.46 -10.83 2.84
CA ALA A 133 -11.84 -12.21 3.11
C ALA A 133 -10.69 -13.16 2.83
N PHE A 134 -10.65 -14.31 3.49
CA PHE A 134 -9.68 -15.33 3.13
C PHE A 134 -10.16 -16.75 3.43
N CYS A 135 -9.50 -17.73 2.82
CA CYS A 135 -9.60 -19.13 3.19
C CYS A 135 -8.25 -19.84 2.93
N HIS A 136 -8.11 -21.03 3.50
CA HIS A 136 -7.10 -21.98 3.05
C HIS A 136 -7.77 -23.02 2.17
N VAL A 137 -7.11 -23.52 1.14
CA VAL A 137 -7.65 -24.58 0.28
C VAL A 137 -6.71 -25.77 0.29
N ILE A 138 -7.26 -26.95 0.55
CA ILE A 138 -6.55 -28.23 0.49
C ILE A 138 -7.43 -29.18 -0.32
N GLU A 139 -6.87 -29.84 -1.34
CA GLU A 139 -7.58 -30.85 -2.15
C GLU A 139 -8.92 -30.33 -2.73
N ASP A 140 -8.98 -29.05 -3.17
CA ASP A 140 -10.16 -28.34 -3.70
C ASP A 140 -11.20 -27.82 -2.67
N GLU A 141 -11.06 -28.17 -1.39
CA GLU A 141 -12.01 -27.76 -0.37
C GLU A 141 -11.51 -26.50 0.36
N PRO A 142 -12.34 -25.46 0.56
CA PRO A 142 -11.98 -24.32 1.40
C PRO A 142 -12.15 -24.67 2.88
N PHE A 143 -11.13 -24.33 3.67
CA PHE A 143 -11.02 -24.58 5.10
C PHE A 143 -11.04 -23.25 5.87
N THR A 144 -11.68 -23.27 7.04
CA THR A 144 -11.44 -22.24 8.05
C THR A 144 -10.01 -22.35 8.59
N PRO A 145 -9.44 -21.29 9.18
CA PRO A 145 -8.16 -21.35 9.88
C PRO A 145 -8.03 -22.52 10.86
N GLU A 146 -9.09 -22.78 11.63
CA GLU A 146 -9.11 -23.90 12.58
C GLU A 146 -9.04 -25.25 11.86
N GLN A 147 -9.88 -25.46 10.84
CA GLN A 147 -9.90 -26.72 10.10
C GLN A 147 -8.55 -26.97 9.41
N TYR A 148 -7.94 -25.93 8.82
CA TYR A 148 -6.62 -26.00 8.20
C TYR A 148 -5.56 -26.43 9.21
N VAL A 149 -5.49 -25.80 10.39
CA VAL A 149 -4.55 -26.17 11.45
C VAL A 149 -4.79 -27.60 11.95
N ARG A 150 -6.05 -28.02 12.10
CA ARG A 150 -6.43 -29.37 12.53
C ARG A 150 -5.97 -30.45 11.55
N ARG A 151 -5.84 -30.13 10.25
CA ARG A 151 -5.31 -31.06 9.25
C ARG A 151 -3.84 -31.42 9.52
N TYR A 152 -3.04 -30.47 10.00
CA TYR A 152 -1.63 -30.68 10.37
C TYR A 152 -1.46 -31.21 11.80
N TYR A 153 -2.32 -30.78 12.72
CA TYR A 153 -2.23 -31.09 14.14
C TYR A 153 -3.54 -31.70 14.65
N PRO A 154 -3.85 -32.96 14.29
CA PRO A 154 -5.15 -33.58 14.54
C PRO A 154 -5.45 -33.82 16.03
N VAL A 155 -4.41 -33.97 16.86
CA VAL A 155 -4.57 -34.14 18.31
C VAL A 155 -4.29 -32.79 18.98
N PRO A 156 -5.24 -32.23 19.77
CA PRO A 156 -4.95 -31.07 20.59
C PRO A 156 -3.91 -31.50 21.64
N SER A 157 -2.64 -31.24 21.39
CA SER A 157 -1.69 -31.19 22.48
C SER A 157 -2.17 -30.06 23.40
N LYS A 158 -2.51 -30.39 24.64
CA LYS A 158 -3.07 -29.45 25.64
C LYS A 158 -2.16 -28.23 25.92
N GLU A 159 -0.97 -28.16 25.33
CA GLU A 159 0.07 -27.19 25.64
C GLU A 159 0.40 -26.20 24.50
N ARG A 160 -0.24 -26.26 23.31
CA ARG A 160 0.21 -25.42 22.17
C ARG A 160 -0.85 -24.62 21.39
N MET A 161 -2.15 -24.76 21.65
CA MET A 161 -3.13 -23.91 20.94
C MET A 161 -3.26 -22.48 21.49
N THR A 162 -2.71 -22.19 22.67
CA THR A 162 -2.87 -20.88 23.33
C THR A 162 -2.33 -19.69 22.52
N VAL A 163 -1.39 -19.91 21.59
CA VAL A 163 -0.84 -18.81 20.76
C VAL A 163 -1.78 -18.37 19.63
N LEU A 164 -2.76 -19.20 19.27
CA LEU A 164 -3.78 -18.90 18.26
C LEU A 164 -5.16 -18.62 18.84
N GLU A 165 -5.38 -18.89 20.14
CA GLU A 165 -6.68 -18.75 20.80
C GLU A 165 -6.97 -17.34 21.35
N ASP A 166 -5.96 -16.49 21.53
CA ASP A 166 -6.15 -15.17 22.17
C ASP A 166 -6.75 -14.09 21.24
N ASP A 167 -6.94 -14.40 19.97
CA ASP A 167 -7.78 -13.63 19.04
C ASP A 167 -8.02 -14.59 17.87
N PRO A 168 -9.06 -15.45 17.92
CA PRO A 168 -9.60 -15.97 16.67
C PRO A 168 -9.81 -14.77 15.74
N ASP A 169 -9.66 -14.95 14.44
CA ASP A 169 -9.98 -13.95 13.44
C ASP A 169 -11.51 -13.67 13.43
N GLU A 170 -12.09 -13.34 14.59
CA GLU A 170 -13.48 -13.06 14.90
C GLU A 170 -13.86 -11.81 14.12
N GLY A 171 -14.51 -12.06 12.99
CA GLY A 171 -14.99 -11.03 12.08
C GLY A 171 -14.31 -11.00 10.72
N ILE A 172 -13.26 -11.80 10.47
CA ILE A 172 -12.73 -11.90 9.11
C ILE A 172 -13.65 -12.79 8.28
N ARG A 173 -14.11 -12.26 7.15
CA ARG A 173 -15.03 -12.97 6.24
C ARG A 173 -14.30 -14.17 5.64
N LEU A 174 -14.96 -15.33 5.66
CA LEU A 174 -14.45 -16.52 4.97
C LEU A 174 -14.83 -16.47 3.49
N LEU A 175 -13.89 -16.83 2.63
CA LEU A 175 -14.17 -17.02 1.20
C LEU A 175 -15.00 -18.29 0.98
N SER A 176 -16.00 -18.17 0.11
CA SER A 176 -16.87 -19.29 -0.27
C SER A 176 -16.31 -20.01 -1.49
N ARG A 177 -16.69 -21.29 -1.66
CA ARG A 177 -16.35 -22.06 -2.86
C ARG A 177 -16.88 -21.40 -4.14
N ASP A 178 -18.00 -20.67 -4.07
CA ASP A 178 -18.56 -19.96 -5.23
C ASP A 178 -17.64 -18.83 -5.70
N VAL A 179 -17.00 -18.09 -4.78
CA VAL A 179 -16.00 -17.06 -5.15
C VAL A 179 -14.76 -17.71 -5.77
N LEU A 180 -14.30 -18.84 -5.22
CA LEU A 180 -13.18 -19.58 -5.81
C LEU A 180 -13.50 -20.11 -7.21
N ALA A 181 -14.72 -20.58 -7.44
CA ALA A 181 -15.20 -21.05 -8.75
C ALA A 181 -15.42 -19.92 -9.76
N GLU A 182 -15.68 -18.71 -9.29
CA GLU A 182 -15.73 -17.55 -10.17
C GLU A 182 -14.33 -17.22 -10.72
N VAL A 183 -13.31 -17.30 -9.85
CA VAL A 183 -11.92 -16.97 -10.22
C VAL A 183 -11.25 -18.11 -10.97
N TRP A 184 -11.40 -19.36 -10.50
CA TRP A 184 -10.83 -20.57 -11.10
C TRP A 184 -11.93 -21.60 -11.46
N PRO A 185 -12.72 -21.35 -12.52
CA PRO A 185 -13.85 -22.20 -12.88
C PRO A 185 -13.46 -23.64 -13.26
N GLU A 186 -12.24 -23.83 -13.77
CA GLU A 186 -11.73 -25.15 -14.16
C GLU A 186 -11.30 -25.99 -12.95
N GLU A 187 -10.80 -25.35 -11.88
CA GLU A 187 -10.30 -26.04 -10.67
C GLU A 187 -11.39 -26.25 -9.62
N PHE A 188 -12.41 -25.39 -9.58
CA PHE A 188 -13.52 -25.49 -8.63
C PHE A 188 -14.86 -25.68 -9.37
N PRO A 189 -15.08 -26.85 -10.02
CA PRO A 189 -16.32 -27.10 -10.76
C PRO A 189 -17.52 -27.12 -9.82
N GLY A 190 -18.66 -26.63 -10.34
CA GLY A 190 -19.95 -26.69 -9.64
C GLY A 190 -20.26 -25.51 -8.72
N GLY A 191 -19.38 -24.50 -8.63
CA GLY A 191 -19.75 -23.22 -8.04
C GLY A 191 -20.85 -22.56 -8.86
N LYS A 192 -21.83 -21.97 -8.18
CA LYS A 192 -22.85 -21.18 -8.87
C LYS A 192 -22.15 -19.91 -9.31
N THR A 193 -22.13 -19.64 -10.62
CA THR A 193 -21.78 -18.30 -11.10
C THR A 193 -22.71 -17.34 -10.39
N LEU A 194 -22.16 -16.52 -9.49
CA LEU A 194 -22.87 -15.40 -8.92
C LEU A 194 -23.13 -14.47 -10.11
N GLN A 195 -24.27 -14.64 -10.76
CA GLN A 195 -24.83 -13.54 -11.51
C GLN A 195 -25.06 -12.49 -10.45
N GLU A 196 -24.17 -11.51 -10.44
CA GLU A 196 -24.30 -10.31 -9.66
C GLU A 196 -25.65 -9.71 -10.08
N GLU A 197 -26.72 -10.07 -9.36
CA GLU A 197 -27.90 -9.24 -9.28
C GLU A 197 -27.38 -7.99 -8.59
N VAL A 198 -26.84 -7.08 -9.40
CA VAL A 198 -26.54 -5.72 -9.03
C VAL A 198 -27.90 -5.15 -8.62
N LEU A 199 -28.26 -5.37 -7.37
CA LEU A 199 -29.14 -4.51 -6.61
C LEU A 199 -28.40 -3.18 -6.59
N VAL A 200 -28.60 -2.42 -7.66
CA VAL A 200 -28.45 -0.98 -7.66
C VAL A 200 -29.44 -0.52 -6.60
N GLU A 201 -29.02 -0.54 -5.34
CA GLU A 201 -29.61 0.35 -4.36
C GLU A 201 -29.32 1.73 -4.91
N GLU A 202 -30.31 2.31 -5.60
CA GLU A 202 -30.30 3.73 -5.87
C GLU A 202 -29.96 4.41 -4.54
N PRO A 203 -28.91 5.24 -4.49
CA PRO A 203 -28.53 5.89 -3.25
C PRO A 203 -29.75 6.63 -2.77
N THR A 204 -30.34 6.14 -1.67
CA THR A 204 -31.47 6.78 -1.03
C THR A 204 -31.02 8.22 -0.82
N PRO A 205 -31.66 9.25 -1.40
CA PRO A 205 -31.18 10.61 -1.33
C PRO A 205 -31.18 10.99 0.14
N ARG A 206 -30.00 10.90 0.77
CA ARG A 206 -29.78 11.35 2.12
C ARG A 206 -30.13 12.82 2.06
N ALA A 207 -31.28 13.19 2.60
CA ALA A 207 -31.85 14.52 2.48
C ALA A 207 -30.74 15.53 2.72
N ALA A 208 -30.24 16.14 1.64
CA ALA A 208 -29.03 16.92 1.67
C ALA A 208 -29.33 18.12 2.56
N ALA A 209 -28.89 18.06 3.81
CA ALA A 209 -28.92 19.19 4.70
C ALA A 209 -28.15 20.29 3.98
N LEU A 210 -28.87 21.32 3.54
CA LEU A 210 -28.29 22.43 2.80
C LEU A 210 -27.09 22.93 3.61
N PRO A 211 -25.88 22.95 3.02
CA PRO A 211 -24.71 23.39 3.74
C PRO A 211 -24.94 24.81 4.26
N PRO A 212 -24.46 25.14 5.47
CA PRO A 212 -24.52 26.49 6.02
C PRO A 212 -24.15 27.54 4.97
N LEU A 213 -24.83 28.69 4.95
CA LEU A 213 -24.58 29.75 3.96
C LEU A 213 -23.09 30.17 3.92
N ALA A 214 -22.42 30.14 5.07
CA ALA A 214 -20.99 30.44 5.19
C ALA A 214 -20.09 29.46 4.41
N ASP A 215 -20.56 28.25 4.13
CA ASP A 215 -19.81 27.27 3.34
C ASP A 215 -19.96 27.51 1.83
N LEU A 216 -21.16 27.90 1.40
CA LEU A 216 -21.44 28.23 0.00
C LEU A 216 -20.63 29.45 -0.48
N THR A 217 -20.23 30.34 0.44
CA THR A 217 -19.43 31.52 0.13
C THR A 217 -17.92 31.25 0.04
N ILE A 218 -17.42 30.09 0.51
CA ILE A 218 -15.97 29.81 0.50
C ILE A 218 -15.43 29.76 -0.93
N GLY A 219 -16.06 29.00 -1.83
CA GLY A 219 -15.62 28.88 -3.22
C GLY A 219 -15.49 30.24 -3.93
N PRO A 220 -16.55 31.05 -4.00
CA PRO A 220 -16.47 32.40 -4.57
C PRO A 220 -15.46 33.33 -3.89
N SER A 221 -15.23 33.15 -2.58
CA SER A 221 -14.24 33.96 -1.85
C SER A 221 -12.82 33.56 -2.23
N VAL A 222 -12.54 32.26 -2.38
CA VAL A 222 -11.26 31.75 -2.91
C VAL A 222 -11.02 32.30 -4.31
N ASP A 223 -12.04 32.34 -5.17
CA ASP A 223 -11.95 32.90 -6.53
C ASP A 223 -11.58 34.38 -6.51
N GLN A 224 -12.22 35.16 -5.64
CA GLN A 224 -11.91 36.57 -5.49
C GLN A 224 -10.51 36.79 -4.93
N CYS A 225 -10.10 36.02 -3.91
CA CYS A 225 -8.75 36.08 -3.34
C CYS A 225 -7.67 35.76 -4.37
N LEU A 226 -7.93 34.79 -5.26
CA LEU A 226 -7.04 34.45 -6.37
C LEU A 226 -6.91 35.59 -7.39
N LEU A 227 -8.03 36.20 -7.77
CA LEU A 227 -8.04 37.32 -8.71
C LEU A 227 -7.32 38.57 -8.17
N GLN A 228 -7.46 38.83 -6.87
CA GLN A 228 -6.91 40.02 -6.22
C GLN A 228 -5.51 39.77 -5.61
N ASN A 229 -5.09 38.50 -5.53
CA ASN A 229 -3.93 38.05 -4.78
C ASN A 229 -3.93 38.58 -3.32
N ASP A 230 -5.11 38.65 -2.70
CA ASP A 230 -5.32 39.12 -1.34
C ASP A 230 -6.12 38.07 -0.55
N TRP A 231 -5.47 37.45 0.42
CA TRP A 231 -6.03 36.38 1.25
C TRP A 231 -6.45 36.86 2.64
N SER A 232 -6.27 38.14 2.96
CA SER A 232 -6.48 38.68 4.30
C SER A 232 -7.89 38.42 4.84
N GLY A 233 -8.90 38.42 3.97
CA GLY A 233 -10.29 38.08 4.32
C GLY A 233 -10.54 36.61 4.66
N LEU A 234 -9.69 35.70 4.17
CA LEU A 234 -9.79 34.27 4.42
C LEU A 234 -8.82 33.74 5.49
N GLU A 235 -7.80 34.52 5.86
CA GLU A 235 -6.80 34.12 6.86
C GLU A 235 -7.38 33.62 8.19
N PRO A 236 -8.43 34.23 8.77
CA PRO A 236 -9.02 33.73 10.02
C PRO A 236 -9.58 32.30 9.92
N PHE A 237 -9.93 31.85 8.71
CA PHE A 237 -10.47 30.51 8.48
C PHE A 237 -9.38 29.45 8.33
N PHE A 238 -8.12 29.83 8.12
CA PHE A 238 -7.01 28.87 7.99
C PHE A 238 -6.75 28.11 9.29
N GLU A 239 -7.12 28.69 10.44
CA GLU A 239 -7.01 28.05 11.76
C GLU A 239 -8.23 27.20 12.13
N MET A 240 -9.30 27.24 11.32
CA MET A 240 -10.54 26.50 11.56
C MET A 240 -10.57 25.22 10.72
N PRO A 241 -10.45 24.02 11.30
CA PRO A 241 -10.23 22.77 10.54
C PRO A 241 -11.24 22.53 9.41
N ASP A 242 -12.54 22.63 9.71
CA ASP A 242 -13.61 22.36 8.74
C ASP A 242 -13.65 23.40 7.60
N LYS A 243 -13.17 24.62 7.85
CA LYS A 243 -13.13 25.70 6.86
C LYS A 243 -11.85 25.65 6.04
N ALA A 244 -10.72 25.33 6.67
CA ALA A 244 -9.44 25.12 6.02
C ALA A 244 -9.52 23.98 4.99
N GLU A 245 -10.15 22.85 5.33
CA GLU A 245 -10.38 21.74 4.38
C GLU A 245 -11.21 22.21 3.16
N ARG A 246 -12.26 23.02 3.35
CA ARG A 246 -13.05 23.53 2.22
C ARG A 246 -12.33 24.57 1.38
N ILE A 247 -11.50 25.42 2.00
CA ILE A 247 -10.65 26.35 1.26
C ILE A 247 -9.64 25.57 0.43
N LYS A 248 -9.05 24.52 1.01
CA LYS A 248 -8.12 23.60 0.34
C LYS A 248 -8.81 22.89 -0.83
N GLU A 249 -9.98 22.30 -0.64
CA GLU A 249 -10.80 21.70 -1.71
C GLU A 249 -11.11 22.70 -2.83
N ALA A 250 -11.56 23.91 -2.49
CA ALA A 250 -11.89 24.95 -3.46
C ALA A 250 -10.66 25.43 -4.25
N LEU A 251 -9.50 25.49 -3.59
CA LEU A 251 -8.23 25.84 -4.22
C LEU A 251 -7.75 24.74 -5.16
N PHE A 252 -7.91 23.49 -4.75
CA PHE A 252 -7.53 22.31 -5.52
C PHE A 252 -8.42 22.04 -6.72
N PHE A 253 -9.69 22.46 -6.67
CA PHE A 253 -10.59 22.44 -7.82
C PHE A 253 -10.18 23.40 -8.94
N LYS A 254 -9.11 24.20 -8.75
CA LYS A 254 -8.55 25.06 -9.80
C LYS A 254 -7.57 24.28 -10.65
N ASP A 255 -7.83 24.29 -11.95
CA ASP A 255 -6.96 23.72 -12.98
C ASP A 255 -6.60 24.83 -14.00
N PRO A 256 -5.31 25.21 -14.13
CA PRO A 256 -4.17 24.75 -13.33
C PRO A 256 -4.17 25.30 -11.90
N PHE A 257 -3.44 24.65 -10.99
CA PHE A 257 -3.30 25.15 -9.62
C PHE A 257 -2.62 26.53 -9.62
N PRO A 258 -3.23 27.55 -9.00
CA PRO A 258 -2.73 28.91 -9.08
C PRO A 258 -1.55 29.14 -8.14
N ASP A 259 -0.47 29.78 -8.63
CA ASP A 259 0.71 30.14 -7.82
C ASP A 259 0.32 30.99 -6.58
N ALA A 260 -0.68 31.86 -6.71
CA ALA A 260 -1.24 32.66 -5.61
C ALA A 260 -1.81 31.79 -4.47
N GLY A 261 -2.19 30.55 -4.76
CA GLY A 261 -2.68 29.55 -3.82
C GLY A 261 -1.60 28.87 -2.97
N ILE A 262 -0.32 28.96 -3.35
CA ILE A 262 0.75 28.26 -2.62
C ILE A 262 0.91 28.84 -1.21
N THR A 263 0.89 30.17 -1.08
CA THR A 263 1.04 30.89 0.20
C THR A 263 -0.04 30.54 1.23
N PRO A 264 -1.35 30.61 0.90
CA PRO A 264 -2.39 30.21 1.84
C PRO A 264 -2.39 28.71 2.14
N LEU A 265 -2.13 27.84 1.15
CA LEU A 265 -1.99 26.40 1.38
C LEU A 265 -0.90 26.12 2.43
N THR A 266 0.26 26.75 2.25
CA THR A 266 1.37 26.73 3.21
C THR A 266 0.89 27.15 4.61
N LYS A 267 0.08 28.20 4.75
CA LYS A 267 -0.43 28.62 6.07
C LYS A 267 -1.40 27.61 6.72
N MET A 268 -2.13 26.80 5.95
CA MET A 268 -3.07 25.80 6.47
C MET A 268 -2.38 24.50 6.91
N LEU A 269 -1.25 24.14 6.27
CA LEU A 269 -0.54 22.89 6.50
C LEU A 269 -0.05 22.61 7.93
N PRO A 270 0.40 23.60 8.74
CA PRO A 270 0.76 23.36 10.13
C PRO A 270 -0.34 22.70 10.96
N HIS A 271 -1.61 23.00 10.67
CA HIS A 271 -2.74 22.38 11.36
C HIS A 271 -2.95 20.94 10.93
N GLU A 272 -2.81 20.63 9.64
CA GLU A 272 -2.87 19.26 9.14
C GLU A 272 -1.72 18.41 9.69
N LEU A 273 -0.51 18.96 9.70
CA LEU A 273 0.67 18.31 10.28
C LEU A 273 0.45 17.97 11.76
N LYS A 274 -0.14 18.89 12.55
CA LYS A 274 -0.46 18.61 13.95
C LYS A 274 -1.52 17.54 14.13
N LYS A 275 -2.50 17.47 13.21
CA LYS A 275 -3.64 16.55 13.30
C LYS A 275 -3.30 15.14 12.80
N ASN A 276 -2.67 15.06 11.63
CA ASN A 276 -2.48 13.82 10.88
C ASN A 276 -1.02 13.35 10.88
N ASN A 277 -0.08 14.16 11.38
CA ASN A 277 1.36 13.90 11.28
C ASN A 277 1.84 13.70 9.82
N ALA A 278 1.05 14.16 8.84
CA ALA A 278 1.25 13.99 7.41
C ALA A 278 0.58 15.13 6.65
N VAL A 279 1.14 15.47 5.48
CA VAL A 279 0.56 16.39 4.50
C VAL A 279 -0.16 15.56 3.45
N LYS A 280 -1.49 15.64 3.42
CA LYS A 280 -2.32 14.87 2.48
C LYS A 280 -2.60 15.68 1.22
N LEU A 281 -1.99 15.29 0.10
CA LEU A 281 -2.22 15.86 -1.24
C LEU A 281 -2.75 14.80 -2.20
N ASN A 282 -3.30 13.71 -1.70
CA ASN A 282 -3.81 12.62 -2.51
C ASN A 282 -5.05 13.04 -3.34
N GLY A 283 -5.21 12.45 -4.53
CA GLY A 283 -6.33 12.73 -5.46
C GLY A 283 -6.22 14.06 -6.22
N GLN A 284 -5.09 14.77 -6.10
CA GLN A 284 -4.93 16.12 -6.62
C GLN A 284 -4.34 16.15 -8.02
N GLN A 285 -5.15 16.56 -8.99
CA GLN A 285 -4.79 16.52 -10.42
C GLN A 285 -4.16 17.82 -10.95
N SER A 286 -4.02 18.85 -10.12
CA SER A 286 -3.51 20.17 -10.51
C SER A 286 -2.16 20.52 -9.88
N LEU A 287 -1.50 19.58 -9.20
CA LEU A 287 -0.23 19.84 -8.52
C LEU A 287 0.89 20.17 -9.51
N VAL A 288 1.77 21.09 -9.10
CA VAL A 288 2.98 21.42 -9.84
C VAL A 288 4.18 20.84 -9.08
N PRO A 289 5.15 20.17 -9.73
CA PRO A 289 6.31 19.57 -9.05
C PRO A 289 7.08 20.55 -8.14
N LYS A 290 7.09 21.84 -8.51
CA LYS A 290 7.68 22.92 -7.71
C LYS A 290 7.05 23.04 -6.31
N LEU A 291 5.76 22.74 -6.17
CA LEU A 291 5.07 22.75 -4.87
C LEU A 291 5.75 21.80 -3.88
N ILE A 292 6.18 20.61 -4.32
CA ILE A 292 6.87 19.63 -3.46
C ILE A 292 8.14 20.26 -2.88
N VAL A 293 8.93 20.94 -3.71
CA VAL A 293 10.16 21.65 -3.31
C VAL A 293 9.86 22.82 -2.38
N ASP A 294 8.84 23.62 -2.69
CA ASP A 294 8.44 24.77 -1.88
C ASP A 294 7.93 24.34 -0.49
N LEU A 295 7.19 23.22 -0.42
CA LEU A 295 6.71 22.62 0.83
C LEU A 295 7.86 22.17 1.73
N VAL A 296 8.84 21.47 1.17
CA VAL A 296 10.05 21.08 1.89
C VAL A 296 10.82 22.28 2.41
N THR A 297 10.96 23.30 1.57
CA THR A 297 11.76 24.49 1.89
C THR A 297 11.11 25.26 3.03
N THR A 298 9.78 25.32 3.02
CA THR A 298 9.00 26.04 4.02
C THR A 298 8.83 25.26 5.32
N PHE A 299 8.69 23.93 5.25
CA PHE A 299 8.48 23.05 6.39
C PHE A 299 9.57 21.98 6.47
N PRO A 300 10.69 22.27 7.13
CA PRO A 300 11.83 21.35 7.18
C PRO A 300 11.59 20.09 8.01
N ASN A 301 10.44 19.94 8.67
CA ASN A 301 10.11 18.83 9.56
C ASN A 301 8.80 18.13 9.15
N ILE A 302 8.43 18.11 7.87
CA ILE A 302 7.26 17.32 7.42
C ILE A 302 7.60 15.83 7.59
N PRO A 303 6.86 15.07 8.41
CA PRO A 303 7.13 13.65 8.58
C PRO A 303 6.76 12.89 7.30
N CYS A 304 5.56 13.10 6.78
CA CYS A 304 5.03 12.37 5.65
C CYS A 304 4.37 13.30 4.64
N ILE A 305 4.58 13.07 3.35
CA ILE A 305 3.82 13.65 2.25
C ILE A 305 3.17 12.54 1.44
N ASP A 306 1.84 12.64 1.26
CA ASP A 306 1.04 11.69 0.49
C ASP A 306 0.71 12.30 -0.87
N LEU A 307 1.22 11.69 -1.94
CA LEU A 307 1.09 12.10 -3.34
C LEU A 307 0.35 11.04 -4.18
N LEU A 308 -0.42 10.13 -3.56
CA LEU A 308 -1.20 9.12 -4.28
C LEU A 308 -2.27 9.76 -5.16
N ASP A 309 -2.53 9.17 -6.33
CA ASP A 309 -3.55 9.65 -7.27
C ASP A 309 -3.41 11.14 -7.61
N THR A 310 -2.17 11.60 -7.83
CA THR A 310 -1.87 12.97 -8.26
C THR A 310 -1.40 13.03 -9.71
N ASN A 311 -1.40 14.22 -10.30
CA ASN A 311 -0.83 14.46 -11.63
C ASN A 311 0.71 14.53 -11.65
N ILE A 312 1.37 14.35 -10.51
CA ILE A 312 2.84 14.28 -10.44
C ILE A 312 3.26 12.95 -11.07
N THR A 313 4.02 13.02 -12.16
CA THR A 313 4.46 11.79 -12.85
C THR A 313 5.66 11.16 -12.15
N ASP A 314 5.87 9.88 -12.39
CA ASP A 314 7.05 9.17 -11.87
C ASP A 314 8.35 9.85 -12.29
N GLU A 315 8.45 10.31 -13.55
CA GLU A 315 9.62 11.02 -14.05
C GLU A 315 9.85 12.34 -13.32
N GLN A 316 8.78 13.09 -13.02
CA GLN A 316 8.89 14.36 -12.32
C GLN A 316 9.38 14.17 -10.88
N LEU A 317 8.85 13.17 -10.17
CA LEU A 317 9.30 12.88 -8.81
C LEU A 317 10.75 12.38 -8.81
N LEU A 318 11.10 11.47 -9.73
CA LEU A 318 12.47 10.97 -9.88
C LEU A 318 13.45 12.08 -10.31
N GLU A 319 13.00 13.05 -11.10
CA GLU A 319 13.78 14.23 -11.46
C GLU A 319 14.05 15.12 -10.24
N ILE A 320 13.05 15.33 -9.36
CA ILE A 320 13.25 16.03 -8.08
C ILE A 320 14.27 15.26 -7.22
N CYS A 321 14.10 13.94 -7.09
CA CYS A 321 15.05 13.07 -6.38
C CYS A 321 16.49 13.22 -6.91
N SER A 322 16.65 13.35 -8.22
CA SER A 322 17.97 13.47 -8.85
C SER A 322 18.55 14.89 -8.77
N LYS A 323 17.74 15.93 -8.89
CA LYS A 323 18.21 17.33 -8.98
C LYS A 323 18.32 18.03 -7.63
N GLN A 324 17.46 17.67 -6.68
CA GLN A 324 17.37 18.32 -5.36
C GLN A 324 17.17 17.28 -4.24
N PRO A 325 18.06 16.27 -4.11
CA PRO A 325 17.92 15.23 -3.10
C PRO A 325 17.91 15.79 -1.67
N GLU A 326 18.61 16.91 -1.42
CA GLU A 326 18.64 17.59 -0.13
C GLU A 326 17.28 18.12 0.32
N ALA A 327 16.39 18.40 -0.61
CA ALA A 327 15.02 18.73 -0.30
C ALA A 327 14.32 17.52 0.33
N LEU A 328 14.50 16.34 -0.26
CA LEU A 328 13.79 15.14 0.16
C LEU A 328 14.31 14.57 1.48
N TYR A 329 15.58 14.81 1.85
CA TYR A 329 16.16 14.41 3.16
C TYR A 329 15.38 14.92 4.38
N LYS A 330 14.51 15.92 4.20
CA LYS A 330 13.70 16.48 5.28
C LYS A 330 12.41 15.71 5.54
N PHE A 331 11.99 14.86 4.61
CA PHE A 331 10.85 13.97 4.80
C PHE A 331 11.29 12.68 5.49
N HIS A 332 10.48 12.20 6.44
CA HIS A 332 10.60 10.80 6.89
C HIS A 332 9.96 9.83 5.89
N THR A 333 8.96 10.27 5.13
CA THR A 333 8.16 9.42 4.26
C THR A 333 7.59 10.23 3.08
N ILE A 334 7.67 9.64 1.89
CA ILE A 334 7.03 10.14 0.67
C ILE A 334 6.24 8.96 0.11
N VAL A 335 4.92 9.12 -0.03
CA VAL A 335 4.04 8.10 -0.60
C VAL A 335 3.75 8.46 -2.05
N HIS A 336 4.31 7.72 -3.00
CA HIS A 336 4.10 7.93 -4.44
C HIS A 336 4.40 6.64 -5.24
N PRO A 337 3.63 6.31 -6.30
CA PRO A 337 3.83 5.09 -7.11
C PRO A 337 5.26 4.86 -7.62
N ALA A 338 5.92 5.89 -8.17
CA ALA A 338 7.33 5.85 -8.58
C ALA A 338 8.31 5.27 -7.55
N LEU A 339 8.02 5.41 -6.26
CA LEU A 339 8.88 4.96 -5.17
C LEU A 339 8.49 3.55 -4.68
N LEU A 340 7.35 3.04 -5.13
CA LEU A 340 6.83 1.70 -4.83
C LEU A 340 7.23 0.68 -5.89
N VAL A 341 7.53 1.12 -7.12
CA VAL A 341 7.96 0.26 -8.23
C VAL A 341 9.48 0.20 -8.31
N LEU A 342 10.06 -1.00 -8.18
CA LEU A 342 11.42 -1.28 -8.64
C LEU A 342 11.44 -1.21 -10.17
N VAL A 343 11.61 -0.01 -10.74
CA VAL A 343 11.91 0.10 -12.17
C VAL A 343 13.30 -0.51 -12.39
N PRO A 344 13.47 -1.47 -13.32
CA PRO A 344 14.80 -1.88 -13.75
C PRO A 344 15.47 -0.62 -14.29
N THR A 345 16.48 -0.13 -13.58
CA THR A 345 17.12 1.14 -13.90
C THR A 345 17.54 1.11 -15.37
N LYS A 346 17.09 2.10 -16.16
CA LYS A 346 17.76 2.41 -17.43
C LYS A 346 19.25 2.52 -17.10
N PRO A 347 20.16 1.84 -17.82
CA PRO A 347 21.56 1.67 -17.43
C PRO A 347 22.38 2.97 -17.29
N ASN A 348 21.79 4.14 -17.57
CA ASN A 348 22.47 5.43 -17.65
C ASN A 348 21.89 6.51 -16.72
N LEU A 349 20.90 6.23 -15.86
CA LEU A 349 20.54 7.20 -14.82
C LEU A 349 21.37 6.92 -13.55
N PRO A 350 22.21 7.86 -13.09
CA PRO A 350 22.91 7.73 -11.82
C PRO A 350 21.89 7.82 -10.69
N VAL A 351 21.40 6.66 -10.28
CA VAL A 351 20.70 6.50 -9.03
C VAL A 351 21.73 6.79 -7.92
N PRO A 352 21.51 7.76 -7.02
CA PRO A 352 22.47 8.09 -5.98
C PRO A 352 22.83 6.82 -5.18
N PRO A 353 24.08 6.63 -4.75
CA PRO A 353 24.52 5.39 -4.08
C PRO A 353 23.80 5.09 -2.74
N TRP A 354 22.95 6.00 -2.25
CA TRP A 354 22.09 5.83 -1.08
C TRP A 354 20.62 5.56 -1.42
N PHE A 355 20.26 5.53 -2.70
CA PHE A 355 18.92 5.26 -3.23
C PHE A 355 18.69 3.75 -3.42
N PHE A 356 19.33 2.93 -2.58
CA PHE A 356 19.01 1.51 -2.50
C PHE A 356 17.75 1.36 -1.65
N LEU A 357 16.71 0.73 -2.22
CA LEU A 357 15.63 0.12 -1.47
C LEU A 357 16.24 -0.94 -0.55
N ALA A 358 16.66 -0.51 0.64
CA ALA A 358 17.16 -1.40 1.67
C ALA A 358 15.96 -2.05 2.36
N PHE A 359 15.65 -3.29 2.01
CA PHE A 359 15.15 -4.24 2.99
C PHE A 359 16.28 -4.48 4.02
N PRO A 360 16.09 -4.54 5.36
CA PRO A 360 14.86 -4.60 6.20
C PRO A 360 14.85 -3.62 7.43
N PRO A 361 13.88 -3.68 8.37
CA PRO A 361 12.42 -3.81 8.27
C PRO A 361 11.71 -2.46 8.55
N CYS A 362 10.40 -2.42 8.31
CA CYS A 362 9.44 -1.34 8.64
C CYS A 362 9.22 -0.26 7.57
N LEU A 363 8.03 -0.34 6.96
CA LEU A 363 7.32 0.65 6.14
C LEU A 363 7.81 0.88 4.70
N PRO A 364 6.88 1.10 3.74
CA PRO A 364 7.20 1.55 2.39
C PRO A 364 7.50 3.05 2.46
N CYS A 365 8.64 3.39 3.05
CA CYS A 365 9.09 4.76 3.21
C CYS A 365 10.58 4.82 2.88
N ILE A 366 10.99 5.80 2.07
CA ILE A 366 12.40 6.16 1.99
C ILE A 366 12.82 6.68 3.36
N ILE A 367 13.53 5.87 4.16
CA ILE A 367 14.14 6.33 5.41
C ILE A 367 15.51 6.92 5.06
N LEU A 368 15.62 8.25 5.08
CA LEU A 368 16.87 8.95 4.79
C LEU A 368 17.71 9.03 6.07
N PRO A 369 18.98 8.60 6.08
CA PRO A 369 19.81 8.65 7.28
C PRO A 369 20.08 10.11 7.68
N PRO A 370 20.15 10.43 8.99
CA PRO A 370 20.43 11.78 9.45
C PRO A 370 21.84 12.24 9.04
N PRO A 371 22.07 13.54 8.79
CA PRO A 371 23.38 14.06 8.43
C PRO A 371 24.40 13.86 9.57
N SER A 372 25.37 12.98 9.35
CA SER A 372 26.48 12.74 10.29
C SER A 372 27.46 13.92 10.31
N THR A 373 27.76 14.43 11.51
CA THR A 373 28.65 15.59 11.75
C THR A 373 30.03 15.24 12.29
N ARG A 374 30.53 13.99 12.17
CA ARG A 374 31.88 13.64 12.68
C ARG A 374 32.76 12.87 11.69
N PRO A 375 34.04 13.28 11.52
CA PRO A 375 35.01 12.49 10.79
C PRO A 375 35.60 11.42 11.72
N LEU A 376 35.59 10.15 11.29
CA LEU A 376 36.21 9.04 12.04
C LEU A 376 37.37 8.43 11.27
N LYS A 377 38.49 8.33 12.00
CA LYS A 377 39.80 7.84 11.60
C LYS A 377 39.79 6.33 11.36
N THR A 378 40.51 5.92 10.34
CA THR A 378 40.80 4.53 9.97
C THR A 378 41.99 3.99 10.77
N THR A 379 41.82 2.88 11.49
CA THR A 379 42.89 1.88 11.66
C THR A 379 42.31 0.52 12.10
N ASP A 380 42.86 -0.49 11.44
CA ASP A 380 43.05 -1.90 11.82
C ASP A 380 42.10 -3.00 11.37
N THR A 381 42.79 -3.99 10.78
CA THR A 381 42.42 -5.06 9.87
C THR A 381 42.41 -6.41 10.59
N GLY A 382 41.39 -7.24 10.33
CA GLY A 382 41.31 -8.61 10.83
C GLY A 382 40.20 -9.44 10.15
N SER A 383 40.51 -9.93 8.94
CA SER A 383 39.99 -11.11 8.23
C SER A 383 38.49 -11.54 8.33
N ILE A 384 37.72 -11.06 7.34
CA ILE A 384 36.84 -11.79 6.39
C ILE A 384 35.68 -12.66 6.98
N ALA A 385 34.53 -12.01 7.13
CA ALA A 385 33.33 -12.35 6.36
C ALA A 385 32.79 -11.03 5.76
N GLN A 386 33.01 -10.83 4.47
CA GLN A 386 32.81 -9.56 3.78
C GLN A 386 31.31 -9.31 3.50
N TYR A 387 30.71 -8.37 4.23
CA TYR A 387 29.70 -7.50 3.63
C TYR A 387 30.34 -6.13 3.41
N LEU A 388 30.46 -5.78 2.15
CA LEU A 388 30.97 -4.51 1.65
C LEU A 388 29.99 -3.39 2.04
N VAL A 389 30.35 -2.62 3.06
CA VAL A 389 29.83 -1.28 3.27
C VAL A 389 30.82 -0.32 2.63
N PHE A 390 30.49 0.22 1.46
CA PHE A 390 31.18 1.37 0.89
C PHE A 390 30.30 2.61 0.99
N ARG A 391 30.99 3.69 1.37
CA ARG A 391 30.52 5.01 1.78
C ARG A 391 29.68 5.76 0.76
#